data_AF-A0A452ID60-F1
#
_entry.id   AF-A0A452ID60-F1
#
_cell.length_a   1.000
_cell.length_b   1.000
_cell.length_c   1.000
_cell.angle_alpha   90.00
_cell.angle_beta   90.00
_cell.angle_gamma   90.00
#
_symmetry.space_group_name_H-M   'P 1'
#
loop_
_entity.id
_entity.type
_entity.pdbx_description
1 polymer ?
#
loop_
_entity_poly.entity_id
_entity_poly.type
_entity_poly.pdbx_seq_one_letter_code
_entity_poly.pdbx_strand_id
1 'polypeptide(L)'
;MSFCLLSAFPFLLDFPPLSSPWPYVAVILEILCVVLLGAVGFQSVKRKYFQERQRKDPEFQKFQQRGQYNCSLCPENWIQHEEDCYHFSTEWRTWQESKDYCSSQGSKLLKIHTFSYHWIGLFRNGINEFWVWEDGTSTVHVCFIFSFAEHPDFNSGDCAAFRTGEAHSYDCAQSKLYICEQRAQLPSPPNKKQVQQFPILVVYF
;
A
#
# COMPACT_ATOMS: atom_id res chain seq x y z
N MET A 1 20.36 -48.35 -1.61
CA MET A 1 19.19 -49.00 -2.25
C MET A 1 18.44 -47.94 -3.05
N SER A 2 17.95 -48.34 -4.24
CA SER A 2 17.36 -47.55 -5.34
C SER A 2 18.36 -46.75 -6.21
N PHE A 3 18.70 -47.19 -7.43
CA PHE A 3 17.91 -47.27 -8.71
C PHE A 3 17.58 -45.86 -9.27
N CYS A 4 17.73 -45.49 -10.55
CA CYS A 4 17.95 -46.22 -11.81
C CYS A 4 18.21 -45.21 -12.97
N LEU A 5 19.08 -45.59 -13.91
CA LEU A 5 19.00 -45.47 -15.39
C LEU A 5 19.07 -44.07 -16.05
N LEU A 6 20.16 -43.73 -16.75
CA LEU A 6 20.54 -44.07 -18.16
C LEU A 6 19.93 -43.14 -19.22
N SER A 7 20.79 -42.30 -19.81
CA SER A 7 20.98 -42.19 -21.27
C SER A 7 22.22 -41.31 -21.50
N ALA A 8 23.38 -41.91 -21.76
CA ALA A 8 23.86 -42.16 -23.12
C ALA A 8 24.08 -40.86 -23.93
N PHE A 9 25.30 -40.35 -23.90
CA PHE A 9 25.91 -39.69 -25.05
C PHE A 9 27.41 -40.01 -25.10
N PRO A 10 27.80 -41.11 -25.75
CA PRO A 10 29.16 -41.34 -26.18
C PRO A 10 29.22 -41.18 -27.70
N PHE A 11 29.30 -39.96 -28.25
CA PHE A 11 29.67 -39.81 -29.67
C PHE A 11 30.32 -38.46 -29.95
N LEU A 12 31.50 -38.58 -30.56
CA LEU A 12 32.18 -37.67 -31.49
C LEU A 12 33.09 -36.59 -30.91
N LEU A 13 34.37 -36.98 -30.91
CA LEU A 13 35.48 -36.17 -31.44
C LEU A 13 35.02 -35.36 -32.66
N ASP A 14 35.08 -34.04 -32.53
CA ASP A 14 35.66 -33.15 -33.54
C ASP A 14 35.87 -31.79 -32.84
N PHE A 15 37.11 -31.49 -32.46
CA PHE A 15 37.48 -30.13 -32.09
C PHE A 15 37.44 -29.29 -33.38
N PRO A 16 36.56 -28.27 -33.51
CA PRO A 16 36.60 -27.39 -34.67
C PRO A 16 37.91 -26.59 -34.68
N PRO A 17 38.40 -26.18 -35.86
CA PRO A 17 39.67 -25.47 -35.99
C PRO A 17 39.68 -24.15 -35.20
N LEU A 18 40.90 -23.75 -34.78
CA LEU A 18 41.25 -22.65 -33.88
C LEU A 18 40.83 -21.22 -34.34
N SER A 19 39.93 -21.08 -35.30
CA SER A 19 39.40 -19.79 -35.79
C SER A 19 37.92 -19.57 -35.48
N SER A 20 37.26 -20.50 -34.78
CA SER A 20 35.83 -20.43 -34.50
C SER A 20 35.53 -19.85 -33.11
N PRO A 21 34.63 -18.86 -32.93
CA PRO A 21 34.32 -18.27 -31.63
C PRO A 21 33.57 -19.21 -30.67
N TRP A 22 33.00 -20.31 -31.18
CA TRP A 22 32.08 -21.19 -30.46
C TRP A 22 32.63 -21.84 -29.18
N PRO A 23 33.92 -22.23 -29.07
CA PRO A 23 34.48 -22.73 -27.80
C PRO A 23 34.44 -21.67 -26.70
N TYR A 24 34.68 -20.41 -27.05
CA TYR A 24 34.56 -19.29 -26.10
C TYR A 24 33.10 -19.04 -25.73
N VAL A 25 32.18 -19.14 -26.69
CA VAL A 25 30.73 -19.01 -26.43
C VAL A 25 30.25 -20.12 -25.48
N ALA A 26 30.69 -21.36 -25.66
CA ALA A 26 30.34 -22.48 -24.79
C ALA A 26 30.84 -22.26 -23.35
N VAL A 27 32.10 -21.86 -23.19
CA VAL A 27 32.69 -21.56 -21.87
C VAL A 27 31.98 -20.37 -21.20
N ILE A 28 31.66 -19.31 -21.95
CA ILE A 28 30.92 -18.17 -21.42
C ILE A 28 29.52 -18.58 -20.98
N LEU A 29 28.81 -19.41 -21.76
CA LEU A 29 27.47 -19.88 -21.41
C LEU A 29 27.47 -20.76 -20.15
N GLU A 30 28.47 -21.64 -19.98
CA GLU A 30 28.62 -22.43 -18.76
C GLU A 30 28.87 -21.56 -17.53
N ILE A 31 29.79 -20.59 -17.63
CA ILE A 31 30.08 -19.66 -16.54
C ILE A 31 28.82 -18.84 -16.19
N LEU A 32 28.10 -18.33 -17.20
CA LEU A 32 26.86 -17.58 -16.99
C LEU A 32 25.80 -18.43 -16.27
N CYS A 33 25.62 -19.69 -16.66
CA CYS A 33 24.70 -20.62 -16.00
C CYS A 33 25.06 -20.84 -14.52
N VAL A 34 26.34 -21.07 -14.21
CA VAL A 34 26.81 -21.27 -12.83
C VAL A 34 26.59 -20.00 -11.98
N VAL A 35 26.87 -18.82 -12.54
CA VAL A 35 26.66 -17.53 -11.86
C VAL A 35 25.18 -17.29 -11.58
N LEU A 36 24.30 -17.57 -12.54
CA LEU A 36 22.84 -17.41 -12.38
C LEU A 36 22.28 -18.33 -11.30
N LEU A 37 22.67 -19.61 -11.29
CA LEU A 37 22.23 -20.57 -10.26
C LEU A 37 22.71 -20.18 -8.87
N GLY A 38 23.96 -19.70 -8.75
CA GLY A 38 24.51 -19.18 -7.50
C GLY A 38 23.75 -17.96 -6.98
N ALA A 39 23.43 -17.00 -7.85
CA ALA A 39 22.68 -15.79 -7.47
C ALA A 39 21.25 -16.11 -6.99
N VAL A 40 20.53 -16.99 -7.69
CA VAL A 40 19.18 -17.43 -7.30
C VAL A 40 19.19 -18.18 -5.98
N GLY A 41 20.16 -19.08 -5.78
CA GLY A 41 20.34 -19.79 -4.51
C GLY A 41 20.61 -18.82 -3.35
N PHE A 42 21.51 -17.86 -3.56
CA PHE A 42 21.84 -16.84 -2.56
C PHE A 42 20.66 -15.93 -2.22
N GLN A 43 19.85 -15.52 -3.21
CA GLN A 43 18.63 -14.75 -3.00
C GLN A 43 17.58 -15.54 -2.19
N SER A 44 17.41 -16.83 -2.50
CA SER A 44 16.47 -17.73 -1.81
C SER A 44 16.85 -17.94 -0.35
N VAL A 45 18.14 -18.15 -0.08
CA VAL A 45 18.68 -18.26 1.28
C VAL A 45 18.57 -16.95 2.03
N LYS A 46 18.91 -15.81 1.42
CA LYS A 46 18.70 -14.48 2.02
C LYS A 46 17.24 -14.23 2.37
N ARG A 47 16.30 -14.61 1.51
CA ARG A 47 14.86 -14.46 1.73
C ARG A 47 14.39 -15.28 2.93
N LYS A 48 14.77 -16.57 3.00
CA LYS A 48 14.45 -17.44 4.14
C LYS A 48 15.09 -16.95 5.44
N TYR A 49 16.38 -16.59 5.39
CA TYR A 49 17.11 -16.05 6.54
C TYR A 49 16.50 -14.74 7.06
N PHE A 50 16.06 -13.86 6.16
CA PHE A 50 15.40 -12.60 6.51
C PHE A 50 14.02 -12.84 7.14
N GLN A 51 13.21 -13.72 6.56
CA GLN A 51 11.92 -14.14 7.13
C GLN A 51 12.06 -14.75 8.53
N GLU A 52 13.07 -15.61 8.74
CA GLU A 52 13.31 -16.22 10.04
C GLU A 52 13.78 -15.24 11.11
N ARG A 53 14.57 -14.22 10.73
CA ARG A 53 14.96 -13.15 11.64
C ARG A 53 13.77 -12.30 12.07
N GLN A 54 12.85 -11.97 11.16
CA GLN A 54 11.63 -11.25 11.53
C GLN A 54 10.75 -12.06 12.49
N ARG A 55 10.59 -13.38 12.25
CA ARG A 55 9.79 -14.25 13.13
C ARG A 55 10.33 -14.34 14.57
N LYS A 56 11.64 -14.24 14.75
CA LYS A 56 12.31 -14.32 16.05
C LYS A 56 12.57 -12.97 16.69
N ASP A 57 12.11 -11.87 16.09
CA ASP A 57 12.26 -10.53 16.65
C ASP A 57 11.39 -10.39 17.93
N PRO A 58 11.99 -10.24 19.11
CA PRO A 58 11.26 -10.08 20.37
C PRO A 58 10.41 -8.82 20.39
N GLU A 59 10.75 -7.80 19.59
CA GLU A 59 9.99 -6.54 19.49
C GLU A 59 8.67 -6.76 18.74
N PHE A 60 8.68 -7.50 17.63
CA PHE A 60 7.48 -7.90 16.89
C PHE A 60 6.55 -8.80 17.72
N GLN A 61 7.13 -9.74 18.48
CA GLN A 61 6.35 -10.52 19.46
C GLN A 61 5.76 -9.64 20.56
N LYS A 62 6.47 -8.61 21.03
CA LYS A 62 5.97 -7.64 22.02
C LYS A 62 4.82 -6.78 21.49
N PHE A 63 4.84 -6.42 20.20
CA PHE A 63 3.72 -5.72 19.55
C PHE A 63 2.47 -6.62 19.50
N GLN A 64 2.60 -7.91 19.17
CA GLN A 64 1.49 -8.85 19.27
C GLN A 64 0.99 -9.02 20.72
N GLN A 65 1.90 -9.07 21.69
CA GLN A 65 1.51 -9.27 23.09
C GLN A 65 0.90 -8.03 23.76
N ARG A 66 1.23 -6.80 23.32
CA ARG A 66 0.52 -5.59 23.77
C ARG A 66 -0.88 -5.45 23.16
N GLY A 67 -1.13 -6.03 21.99
CA GLY A 67 -2.45 -6.10 21.37
C GLY A 67 -3.32 -7.27 21.88
N GLN A 68 -2.79 -8.16 22.72
CA GLN A 68 -3.45 -9.41 23.12
C GLN A 68 -4.42 -9.30 24.30
N TYR A 69 -4.72 -8.08 24.76
CA TYR A 69 -5.90 -7.81 25.59
C TYR A 69 -6.75 -6.68 25.02
N ASN A 70 -6.82 -6.57 23.68
CA ASN A 70 -8.00 -5.94 23.10
C ASN A 70 -9.13 -6.96 23.19
N CYS A 71 -10.01 -6.80 24.17
CA CYS A 71 -11.33 -7.40 24.14
C CYS A 71 -12.11 -6.77 22.97
N SER A 72 -11.79 -7.17 21.74
CA SER A 72 -12.61 -6.89 20.57
C SER A 72 -13.96 -7.55 20.81
N LEU A 73 -15.03 -6.76 20.80
CA LEU A 73 -16.40 -7.27 20.80
C LEU A 73 -16.80 -7.76 19.40
N CYS A 74 -15.96 -7.52 18.40
CA CYS A 74 -16.22 -7.86 17.01
C CYS A 74 -15.80 -9.30 16.66
N PRO A 75 -16.47 -9.93 15.69
CA PRO A 75 -16.09 -11.24 15.17
C PRO A 75 -14.67 -11.27 14.59
N GLU A 76 -14.13 -12.47 14.42
CA GLU A 76 -12.79 -12.65 13.83
C GLU A 76 -12.72 -12.06 12.41
N ASN A 77 -11.63 -11.35 12.11
CA ASN A 77 -11.39 -10.62 10.85
C ASN A 77 -12.29 -9.39 10.62
N TRP A 78 -12.95 -8.89 11.67
CA TRP A 78 -13.66 -7.61 11.64
C TRP A 78 -12.85 -6.55 12.38
N ILE A 79 -12.95 -5.30 11.91
CA ILE A 79 -12.29 -4.15 12.53
C ILE A 79 -13.31 -3.46 13.44
N GLN A 80 -12.97 -3.31 14.71
CA GLN A 80 -13.76 -2.50 15.64
C GLN A 80 -13.39 -1.02 15.50
N HIS A 81 -14.39 -0.16 15.35
CA HIS A 81 -14.23 1.28 15.51
C HIS A 81 -15.40 1.79 16.34
N GLU A 82 -15.09 2.37 17.51
CA GLU A 82 -16.08 2.73 18.53
C GLU A 82 -16.96 1.52 18.91
N GLU A 83 -18.27 1.65 18.76
CA GLU A 83 -19.27 0.63 19.10
C GLU A 83 -19.61 -0.29 17.91
N ASP A 84 -19.06 -0.02 16.72
CA ASP A 84 -19.38 -0.71 15.48
C ASP A 84 -18.26 -1.66 15.02
N CYS A 85 -18.67 -2.71 14.31
CA CYS A 85 -17.79 -3.70 13.68
C CYS A 85 -17.87 -3.61 12.16
N TYR A 86 -16.73 -3.57 11.49
CA TYR A 86 -16.61 -3.38 10.04
C TYR A 86 -15.91 -4.57 9.37
N HIS A 87 -16.52 -5.09 8.31
CA HIS A 87 -15.96 -6.16 7.48
C HIS A 87 -15.55 -5.62 6.11
N PHE A 88 -14.29 -5.88 5.72
CA PHE A 88 -13.77 -5.57 4.40
C PHE A 88 -13.67 -6.86 3.58
N SER A 89 -14.45 -6.96 2.49
CA SER A 89 -14.43 -8.14 1.64
C SER A 89 -13.14 -8.23 0.83
N THR A 90 -12.62 -9.44 0.70
CA THR A 90 -11.51 -9.76 -0.22
C THR A 90 -12.01 -10.28 -1.57
N GLU A 91 -13.31 -10.58 -1.67
CA GLU A 91 -13.99 -11.07 -2.87
C GLU A 91 -14.77 -9.94 -3.56
N TRP A 92 -14.87 -10.03 -4.89
CA TRP A 92 -15.70 -9.16 -5.70
C TRP A 92 -17.11 -9.76 -5.81
N ARG A 93 -18.12 -8.96 -5.48
CA ARG A 93 -19.54 -9.32 -5.56
C ARG A 93 -20.33 -8.17 -6.15
N THR A 94 -21.47 -8.47 -6.79
CA THR A 94 -22.42 -7.43 -7.19
C THR A 94 -22.96 -6.71 -5.95
N TRP A 95 -23.53 -5.52 -6.14
CA TRP A 95 -24.12 -4.77 -5.04
C TRP A 95 -25.19 -5.57 -4.28
N GLN A 96 -26.05 -6.29 -5.02
CA GLN A 96 -27.10 -7.12 -4.44
C GLN A 96 -26.52 -8.30 -3.65
N GLU A 97 -25.57 -9.04 -4.23
CA GLU A 97 -24.89 -10.14 -3.53
C GLU A 97 -24.12 -9.68 -2.28
N SER A 98 -23.54 -8.47 -2.33
CA SER A 98 -22.87 -7.86 -1.18
C SER A 98 -23.86 -7.53 -0.06
N LYS A 99 -25.02 -6.99 -0.42
CA LYS A 99 -26.10 -6.70 0.53
C LYS A 99 -26.64 -7.99 1.18
N ASP A 100 -26.85 -9.02 0.37
CA ASP A 100 -27.34 -10.33 0.84
C ASP A 100 -26.30 -11.01 1.73
N TYR A 101 -25.01 -10.90 1.40
CA TYR A 101 -23.91 -11.36 2.25
C TYR A 101 -23.89 -10.66 3.60
N CYS A 102 -23.89 -9.32 3.63
CA CYS A 102 -23.92 -8.58 4.90
C CYS A 102 -25.12 -9.00 5.75
N SER A 103 -26.30 -9.12 5.13
CA SER A 103 -27.52 -9.59 5.81
C SER A 103 -27.36 -11.00 6.37
N SER A 104 -26.70 -11.92 5.64
CA SER A 104 -26.41 -13.28 6.11
C SER A 104 -25.45 -13.33 7.31
N GLN A 105 -24.61 -12.31 7.48
CA GLN A 105 -23.69 -12.14 8.62
C GLN A 105 -24.35 -11.39 9.80
N GLY A 106 -25.67 -11.15 9.76
CA GLY A 106 -26.36 -10.35 10.77
C GLY A 106 -25.96 -8.85 10.76
N SER A 107 -25.35 -8.39 9.67
CA SER A 107 -24.92 -7.01 9.48
C SER A 107 -25.66 -6.35 8.32
N LYS A 108 -25.28 -5.12 7.99
CA LYS A 108 -25.83 -4.35 6.87
C LYS A 108 -24.70 -3.78 6.04
N LEU A 109 -24.94 -3.61 4.75
CA LEU A 109 -24.02 -2.88 3.89
C LEU A 109 -23.78 -1.48 4.52
N LEU A 110 -22.53 -1.04 4.56
CA LEU A 110 -22.12 0.15 5.29
C LEU A 110 -22.92 1.39 4.86
N LYS A 111 -23.50 2.08 5.84
CA LYS A 111 -24.08 3.42 5.65
C LYS A 111 -23.15 4.46 6.26
N ILE A 112 -22.52 5.26 5.42
CA ILE A 112 -21.70 6.39 5.85
C ILE A 112 -22.64 7.54 6.24
N HIS A 113 -22.58 7.97 7.50
CA HIS A 113 -23.39 9.08 8.04
C HIS A 113 -22.62 10.40 8.12
N THR A 114 -21.29 10.37 8.01
CA THR A 114 -20.45 11.56 8.00
C THR A 114 -20.53 12.24 6.64
N PHE A 115 -21.61 13.02 6.48
CA PHE A 115 -21.84 13.90 5.34
C PHE A 115 -21.13 15.26 5.47
N SER A 116 -20.35 15.46 6.52
CA SER A 116 -19.72 16.75 6.80
C SER A 116 -18.57 17.00 5.83
N TYR A 117 -18.63 18.14 5.16
CA TYR A 117 -17.50 18.72 4.45
C TYR A 117 -16.47 19.22 5.45
N HIS A 118 -15.20 18.89 5.21
CA HIS A 118 -14.10 19.35 6.04
C HIS A 118 -13.22 20.31 5.24
N TRP A 119 -12.87 21.45 5.83
CA TRP A 119 -11.84 22.32 5.27
C TRP A 119 -10.52 21.58 5.13
N ILE A 120 -9.87 21.79 3.99
CA ILE A 120 -8.51 21.33 3.68
C ILE A 120 -7.67 22.54 3.28
N GLY A 121 -6.34 22.42 3.31
CA GLY A 121 -5.40 23.51 2.98
C GLY A 121 -5.33 23.87 1.49
N LEU A 122 -6.43 23.76 0.75
CA LEU A 122 -6.52 24.07 -0.67
C LEU A 122 -7.41 25.30 -0.88
N PHE A 123 -6.88 26.30 -1.56
CA PHE A 123 -7.55 27.58 -1.78
C PHE A 123 -7.16 28.18 -3.15
N ARG A 124 -7.81 29.27 -3.54
CA ARG A 124 -7.45 30.09 -4.72
C ARG A 124 -7.65 31.56 -4.39
N ASN A 125 -7.09 32.46 -5.19
CA ASN A 125 -7.26 33.90 -5.01
C ASN A 125 -8.24 34.48 -6.03
N GLY A 126 -9.46 33.94 -6.04
CA GLY A 126 -10.51 34.30 -6.98
C GLY A 126 -10.78 33.23 -8.02
N ILE A 127 -11.96 33.30 -8.63
CA ILE A 127 -12.54 32.26 -9.48
C ILE A 127 -11.66 31.88 -10.68
N ASN A 128 -10.92 32.85 -11.22
CA ASN A 128 -10.08 32.67 -12.41
C ASN A 128 -8.65 32.22 -12.08
N GLU A 129 -8.29 32.18 -10.80
CA GLU A 129 -6.97 31.73 -10.38
C GLU A 129 -6.95 30.21 -10.20
N PHE A 130 -5.76 29.63 -10.35
CA PHE A 130 -5.56 28.22 -10.08
C PHE A 130 -5.68 27.95 -8.58
N TRP A 131 -6.22 26.78 -8.26
CA TRP A 131 -6.09 26.24 -6.92
C TRP A 131 -4.61 26.13 -6.55
N VAL A 132 -4.31 26.29 -5.27
CA VAL A 132 -2.98 26.19 -4.66
C VAL A 132 -3.10 25.63 -3.24
N TRP A 133 -2.12 24.84 -2.84
CA TRP A 133 -2.00 24.39 -1.45
C TRP A 133 -1.35 25.47 -0.59
N GLU A 134 -1.66 25.51 0.70
CA GLU A 134 -1.06 26.45 1.67
C GLU A 134 0.47 26.36 1.76
N ASP A 135 1.06 25.21 1.41
CA ASP A 135 2.51 25.01 1.37
C ASP A 135 3.17 25.49 0.06
N GLY A 136 2.37 26.00 -0.90
CA GLY A 136 2.83 26.50 -2.19
C GLY A 136 3.07 25.41 -3.24
N THR A 137 2.75 24.15 -2.96
CA THR A 137 2.89 23.07 -3.95
C THR A 137 1.87 23.17 -5.08
N SER A 138 2.31 22.86 -6.31
CA SER A 138 1.54 23.10 -7.53
C SER A 138 0.44 22.05 -7.78
N THR A 139 -0.62 22.50 -8.44
CA THR A 139 -1.92 21.83 -8.53
C THR A 139 -2.15 20.92 -9.71
N VAL A 140 -1.10 20.56 -10.42
CA VAL A 140 -1.13 19.65 -11.59
C VAL A 140 -1.76 18.28 -11.24
N HIS A 141 -1.72 17.87 -9.96
CA HIS A 141 -2.29 16.60 -9.49
C HIS A 141 -3.73 16.69 -8.96
N VAL A 142 -4.25 17.90 -8.74
CA VAL A 142 -5.52 18.09 -8.01
C VAL A 142 -6.72 17.76 -8.91
N CYS A 143 -6.60 18.00 -10.22
CA CYS A 143 -7.62 17.68 -11.22
C CYS A 143 -7.89 16.17 -11.38
N PHE A 144 -6.89 15.32 -11.09
CA PHE A 144 -7.04 13.85 -11.18
C PHE A 144 -7.55 13.20 -9.90
N ILE A 145 -7.41 13.88 -8.76
CA ILE A 145 -7.80 13.36 -7.44
C ILE A 145 -9.21 13.82 -7.08
N PHE A 146 -9.57 15.05 -7.41
CA PHE A 146 -10.86 15.62 -7.05
C PHE A 146 -11.68 15.89 -8.30
N SER A 147 -12.82 15.20 -8.44
CA SER A 147 -13.88 15.71 -9.30
C SER A 147 -14.38 16.99 -8.67
N PHE A 148 -13.91 18.14 -9.14
CA PHE A 148 -14.44 19.44 -8.75
C PHE A 148 -15.84 19.60 -9.35
N ALA A 149 -16.83 19.01 -8.69
CA ALA A 149 -18.21 19.33 -8.96
C ALA A 149 -18.48 20.72 -8.35
N GLU A 150 -18.53 21.74 -9.21
CA GLU A 150 -19.07 23.03 -8.80
C GLU A 150 -20.48 22.82 -8.26
N HIS A 151 -20.73 23.28 -7.04
CA HIS A 151 -22.04 23.12 -6.45
C HIS A 151 -23.03 24.04 -7.20
N PRO A 152 -24.19 23.55 -7.68
CA PRO A 152 -25.06 24.33 -8.56
C PRO A 152 -25.61 25.62 -7.96
N ASP A 153 -25.58 25.76 -6.63
CA ASP A 153 -26.39 26.75 -5.91
C ASP A 153 -25.63 27.97 -5.37
N PHE A 154 -24.30 28.05 -5.47
CA PHE A 154 -23.57 29.17 -4.86
C PHE A 154 -22.34 29.59 -5.66
N ASN A 155 -22.16 30.91 -5.80
CA ASN A 155 -20.91 31.55 -6.20
C ASN A 155 -19.73 30.75 -5.63
N SER A 156 -18.98 30.09 -6.52
CA SER A 156 -17.93 29.16 -6.14
C SER A 156 -16.91 29.89 -5.29
N GLY A 157 -16.91 29.63 -3.99
CA GLY A 157 -16.00 30.31 -3.08
C GLY A 157 -14.55 29.87 -3.31
N ASP A 158 -13.65 30.52 -2.60
CA ASP A 158 -12.22 30.41 -2.85
C ASP A 158 -11.52 29.38 -1.96
N CYS A 159 -12.27 28.73 -1.05
CA CYS A 159 -11.76 27.70 -0.16
C CYS A 159 -12.37 26.34 -0.52
N ALA A 160 -11.55 25.28 -0.45
CA ALA A 160 -12.00 23.93 -0.77
C ALA A 160 -12.35 23.14 0.50
N ALA A 161 -13.46 22.41 0.46
CA ALA A 161 -13.81 21.44 1.47
C ALA A 161 -13.92 20.04 0.85
N PHE A 162 -13.37 19.04 1.54
CA PHE A 162 -13.33 17.65 1.12
C PHE A 162 -14.46 16.83 1.76
N ARG A 163 -15.03 15.91 0.97
CA ARG A 163 -15.98 14.90 1.41
C ARG A 163 -15.89 13.68 0.49
N THR A 164 -15.71 12.49 1.06
CA THR A 164 -15.84 11.19 0.36
C THR A 164 -15.13 11.12 -1.00
N GLY A 165 -13.87 11.53 -1.07
CA GLY A 165 -13.06 11.47 -2.31
C GLY A 165 -13.22 12.70 -3.21
N GLU A 166 -14.08 13.65 -2.86
CA GLU A 166 -14.38 14.82 -3.70
C GLU A 166 -14.10 16.12 -2.93
N ALA A 167 -13.55 17.12 -3.63
CA ALA A 167 -13.36 18.46 -3.11
C ALA A 167 -14.29 19.45 -3.83
N HIS A 168 -14.92 20.33 -3.07
CA HIS A 168 -15.83 21.34 -3.59
C HIS A 168 -15.47 22.72 -3.06
N SER A 169 -15.76 23.75 -3.86
CA SER A 169 -15.57 25.15 -3.51
C SER A 169 -16.69 25.67 -2.61
N TYR A 170 -16.31 26.41 -1.58
CA TYR A 170 -17.22 27.05 -0.64
C TYR A 170 -16.68 28.42 -0.23
N ASP A 171 -17.58 29.28 0.22
CA ASP A 171 -17.21 30.55 0.85
C ASP A 171 -16.38 30.28 2.10
N CYS A 172 -15.17 30.83 2.14
CA CYS A 172 -14.21 30.73 3.23
C CYS A 172 -14.78 31.18 4.59
N ALA A 173 -15.80 32.05 4.59
CA ALA A 173 -16.45 32.51 5.81
C ALA A 173 -17.39 31.45 6.44
N GLN A 174 -17.70 30.35 5.74
CA GLN A 174 -18.55 29.30 6.28
C GLN A 174 -17.85 28.53 7.40
N SER A 175 -18.61 28.22 8.46
CA SER A 175 -18.15 27.29 9.49
C SER A 175 -18.27 25.85 8.99
N LYS A 176 -17.15 25.12 8.98
CA LYS A 176 -17.09 23.68 8.71
C LYS A 176 -16.09 23.04 9.66
N LEU A 177 -16.17 21.71 9.78
CA LEU A 177 -15.09 20.93 10.39
C LEU A 177 -13.83 21.08 9.54
N TYR A 178 -12.66 20.76 10.07
CA TYR A 178 -11.40 20.92 9.36
C TYR A 178 -10.47 19.74 9.65
N ILE A 179 -9.60 19.42 8.69
CA ILE A 179 -8.59 18.37 8.82
C ILE A 179 -7.22 19.04 8.89
N CYS A 180 -6.45 18.73 9.93
CA CYS A 180 -5.09 19.23 10.09
C CYS A 180 -4.08 18.15 9.67
N GLU A 181 -3.03 18.57 8.96
CA GLU A 181 -1.87 17.73 8.69
C GLU A 181 -0.73 18.09 9.64
N GLN A 182 -0.11 17.08 10.26
CA GLN A 182 1.15 17.25 10.99
C GLN A 182 2.07 16.07 10.66
N ARG A 183 3.36 16.35 10.47
CA ARG A 183 4.36 15.28 10.37
C ARG A 183 4.36 14.47 11.67
N ALA A 184 4.26 13.16 11.53
CA ALA A 184 4.43 12.26 12.67
C ALA A 184 5.76 12.59 13.37
N GLN A 185 5.67 13.03 14.62
CA GLN A 185 6.85 13.15 15.45
C GLN A 185 7.25 11.73 15.82
N LEU A 186 8.40 11.28 15.31
CA LEU A 186 9.05 10.12 15.92
C LEU A 186 9.23 10.47 17.41
N PRO A 187 8.82 9.61 18.36
CA PRO A 187 9.11 9.86 19.76
C PRO A 187 10.60 10.12 19.87
N SER A 188 10.99 11.30 20.37
CA SER A 188 12.39 11.61 20.61
C SER A 188 12.94 10.46 21.46
N PRO A 189 13.95 9.72 21.01
CA PRO A 189 14.42 8.55 21.73
C PRO A 189 14.96 9.02 23.08
N PRO A 190 14.52 8.45 24.22
CA PRO A 190 15.30 8.57 25.44
C PRO A 190 16.65 7.93 25.13
N ASN A 191 17.71 8.73 25.11
CA ASN A 191 19.12 8.35 24.96
C ASN A 191 19.38 6.86 24.63
N LYS A 192 19.75 6.62 23.35
CA LYS A 192 20.30 5.41 22.71
C LYS A 192 19.37 4.62 21.77
N LYS A 193 19.84 4.62 20.51
CA LYS A 193 19.62 3.69 19.38
C LYS A 193 18.23 3.71 18.73
N GLN A 194 18.10 4.59 17.73
CA GLN A 194 17.00 4.56 16.76
C GLN A 194 17.21 3.46 15.71
N VAL A 195 16.30 2.50 15.76
CA VAL A 195 15.77 1.65 14.67
C VAL A 195 14.25 1.90 14.81
N GLN A 196 13.38 2.10 13.81
CA GLN A 196 13.23 1.48 12.51
C GLN A 196 12.30 2.36 11.65
N GLN A 197 12.47 2.28 10.34
CA GLN A 197 11.65 2.92 9.32
C GLN A 197 10.39 2.08 9.05
N PHE A 198 9.20 2.66 9.21
CA PHE A 198 7.93 2.06 8.78
C PHE A 198 7.63 2.46 7.33
N PRO A 199 7.17 1.53 6.48
CA PRO A 199 6.70 1.88 5.14
C PRO A 199 5.40 2.68 5.25
N ILE A 200 5.40 3.84 4.59
CA ILE A 200 4.25 4.72 4.44
C ILE A 200 3.17 3.95 3.68
N LEU A 201 2.08 3.56 4.35
CA LEU A 201 0.84 3.27 3.65
C LEU A 201 0.23 4.63 3.30
N VAL A 202 0.45 5.05 2.07
CA VAL A 202 -0.29 6.16 1.46
C VAL A 202 -1.74 5.71 1.39
N VAL A 203 -2.57 6.23 2.28
CA VAL A 203 -4.00 6.03 2.21
C VAL A 203 -4.51 6.99 1.15
N TYR A 204 -4.73 6.46 -0.06
CA TYR A 204 -5.62 7.10 -1.02
C TYR A 204 -7.04 6.93 -0.49
N PHE A 205 -7.64 8.04 -0.06
CA PHE A 205 -9.07 8.24 0.06
C PHE A 205 -9.51 9.27 -0.96
#